data_AF-A0A1A5P1W9-F1
#
_entry.id   AF-A0A1A5P1W9-F1
#
_cell.length_a   1.000
_cell.length_b   1.000
_cell.length_c   1.000
_cell.angle_alpha   90.00
_cell.angle_beta   90.00
_cell.angle_gamma   90.00
#
_symmetry.space_group_name_H-M   'P 1'
#
loop_
_entity.id
_entity.type
_entity.pdbx_description
1 polymer ?
#
loop_
_entity_poly.entity_id
_entity_poly.type
_entity_poly.pdbx_seq_one_letter_code
_entity_poly.pdbx_strand_id
1 'polypeptide(L)'
;MPTVPPSSPVPSVTGTRQKENGENRDQAPHYAENHAYRMQTSLTPDERARGQASAKLIRRELEKVRQEGGAGEHGAFGEERIAAALNRLGCGEEHGVYVGPGFYSVHTGVACVSGRVAEDELTSEVFGAYAEPQPGTGPCVENRGGH
;
A
#
# COMPACT_ATOMS: atom_id res chain seq x y z
N MET A 1 -49.77 30.51 4.71
CA MET A 1 -49.21 29.15 4.87
C MET A 1 -49.15 28.51 3.48
N PRO A 2 -48.27 27.54 3.17
CA PRO A 2 -46.82 27.46 3.41
C PRO A 2 -46.05 26.83 2.19
N THR A 3 -44.71 26.94 2.24
CA THR A 3 -43.66 25.92 1.90
C THR A 3 -43.34 25.43 0.45
N VAL A 4 -42.02 25.43 0.21
CA VAL A 4 -41.15 25.00 -0.94
C VAL A 4 -41.04 23.45 -1.08
N PRO A 5 -40.46 22.87 -2.17
CA PRO A 5 -38.99 22.67 -2.25
C PRO A 5 -38.37 22.83 -3.69
N PRO A 6 -37.02 22.87 -3.80
CA PRO A 6 -36.28 23.24 -5.02
C PRO A 6 -35.78 22.04 -5.86
N SER A 7 -35.44 22.27 -7.13
CA SER A 7 -34.64 21.35 -7.96
C SER A 7 -33.60 22.12 -8.76
N SER A 8 -32.33 21.80 -8.51
CA SER A 8 -31.18 22.28 -9.27
C SER A 8 -30.92 21.34 -10.47
N PRO A 9 -30.58 21.85 -11.66
CA PRO A 9 -29.89 21.06 -12.68
C PRO A 9 -28.37 21.33 -12.65
N VAL A 10 -27.60 20.24 -12.78
CA VAL A 10 -26.15 20.18 -13.05
C VAL A 10 -25.77 20.85 -14.39
N PRO A 11 -24.48 21.19 -14.60
CA PRO A 11 -23.88 20.68 -15.83
C PRO A 11 -22.44 20.15 -15.73
N SER A 12 -22.13 19.43 -16.80
CA SER A 12 -21.02 18.52 -17.09
C SER A 12 -19.61 19.12 -17.22
N VAL A 13 -18.64 18.27 -16.87
CA VAL A 13 -17.28 18.04 -17.41
C VAL A 13 -16.84 18.91 -18.61
N THR A 14 -15.65 19.53 -18.51
CA THR A 14 -14.62 19.51 -19.58
C THR A 14 -13.24 19.74 -18.94
N GLY A 15 -12.31 18.82 -19.16
CA GLY A 15 -10.95 18.90 -18.65
C GLY A 15 -10.01 19.72 -19.51
N THR A 16 -9.02 20.35 -18.88
CA THR A 16 -7.69 20.60 -19.44
C THR A 16 -6.64 20.49 -18.34
N ARG A 17 -5.69 19.59 -18.58
CA ARG A 17 -4.51 19.31 -17.76
C ARG A 17 -3.52 20.48 -17.94
N GLN A 18 -3.20 21.21 -16.87
CA GLN A 18 -2.08 22.14 -16.86
C GLN A 18 -1.16 21.80 -15.68
N LYS A 19 0.01 21.25 -16.01
CA LYS A 19 1.16 21.19 -15.10
C LYS A 19 1.68 22.61 -14.97
N GLU A 20 1.59 23.19 -13.79
CA GLU A 20 2.40 24.34 -13.41
C GLU A 20 3.04 24.07 -12.05
N ASN A 21 4.37 24.17 -12.04
CA ASN A 21 5.22 24.22 -10.87
C ASN A 21 4.71 25.35 -9.96
N GLY A 22 4.10 25.01 -8.83
CA GLY A 22 3.51 25.95 -7.89
C GLY A 22 4.00 25.64 -6.47
N GLU A 23 4.74 26.58 -5.94
CA GLU A 23 5.31 26.66 -4.60
C GLU A 23 4.32 26.29 -3.48
N ASN A 24 4.77 25.40 -2.60
CA ASN A 24 4.18 24.94 -1.35
C ASN A 24 3.64 26.11 -0.47
N ARG A 25 2.32 26.40 -0.46
CA ARG A 25 1.73 27.39 0.46
C ARG A 25 0.29 27.14 0.95
N ASP A 26 -0.28 25.94 0.83
CA ASP A 26 -1.61 25.62 1.39
C ASP A 26 -1.63 24.29 2.17
N GLN A 27 -0.56 23.99 2.92
CA GLN A 27 -0.68 23.00 3.99
C GLN A 27 -1.34 23.67 5.19
N ALA A 28 -2.48 23.12 5.65
CA ALA A 28 -3.16 23.58 6.86
C ALA A 28 -2.15 23.68 8.02
N PRO A 29 -2.25 24.70 8.90
CA PRO A 29 -1.39 24.78 10.07
C PRO A 29 -1.55 23.48 10.87
N HIS A 30 -0.44 22.81 11.18
CA HIS A 30 -0.35 21.46 11.77
C HIS A 30 -0.56 20.25 10.83
N TYR A 31 -0.59 20.39 9.51
CA TYR A 31 -0.68 19.25 8.58
C TYR A 31 0.44 18.22 8.79
N ALA A 32 1.69 18.68 8.93
CA ALA A 32 2.83 17.80 9.15
C ALA A 32 2.76 17.06 10.51
N GLU A 33 2.23 17.70 11.55
CA GLU A 33 2.03 17.09 12.88
C GLU A 33 0.86 16.10 12.88
N ASN A 34 -0.26 16.44 12.22
CA ASN A 34 -1.44 15.59 12.09
C ASN A 34 -1.24 14.40 11.13
N HIS A 35 -0.16 14.37 10.35
CA HIS A 35 0.15 13.28 9.40
C HIS A 35 1.52 12.66 9.64
N ALA A 36 2.20 12.99 10.74
CA ALA A 36 3.51 12.43 11.08
C ALA A 36 3.50 10.89 11.07
N TYR A 37 2.41 10.28 11.54
CA TYR A 37 2.23 8.82 11.55
C TYR A 37 2.17 8.18 10.15
N ARG A 38 1.83 8.96 9.11
CA ARG A 38 1.80 8.50 7.70
C ARG A 38 3.13 8.72 6.98
N MET A 39 4.10 9.37 7.63
CA MET A 39 5.37 9.67 6.97
C MET A 39 6.19 8.41 6.77
N GLN A 40 6.57 8.18 5.52
CA GLN A 40 7.48 7.12 5.12
C GLN A 40 8.90 7.69 5.07
N THR A 41 9.87 6.87 5.47
CA THR A 41 11.29 7.20 5.27
C THR A 41 11.55 7.31 3.76
N SER A 42 12.29 8.34 3.35
CA SER A 42 12.66 8.48 1.94
C SER A 42 13.71 7.44 1.57
N LEU A 43 13.47 6.71 0.48
CA LEU A 43 14.45 5.78 -0.09
C LEU A 43 15.46 6.53 -0.96
N THR A 44 16.74 6.23 -0.80
CA THR A 44 17.77 6.58 -1.79
C THR A 44 17.52 5.85 -3.12
N PRO A 45 18.07 6.32 -4.25
CA PRO A 45 17.95 5.62 -5.54
C PRO A 45 18.41 4.17 -5.48
N ASP A 46 19.49 3.88 -4.76
CA ASP A 46 20.04 2.52 -4.61
C ASP A 46 19.15 1.62 -3.75
N GLU A 47 18.57 2.14 -2.67
CA GLU A 47 17.59 1.41 -1.86
C GLU A 47 16.32 1.12 -2.66
N ARG A 48 15.84 2.09 -3.43
CA ARG A 48 14.69 1.90 -4.32
C ARG A 48 14.97 0.83 -5.37
N ALA A 49 16.14 0.84 -6.01
CA ALA A 49 16.52 -0.17 -7.00
C ALA A 49 16.59 -1.57 -6.38
N ARG A 50 17.18 -1.71 -5.19
CA ARG A 50 17.22 -2.98 -4.44
C ARG A 50 15.82 -3.44 -4.03
N GLY A 51 14.98 -2.54 -3.50
CA GLY A 51 13.59 -2.83 -3.16
C GLY A 51 12.77 -3.29 -4.38
N GLN A 52 12.98 -2.67 -5.55
CA GLN A 52 12.36 -3.10 -6.80
C GLN A 52 12.85 -4.48 -7.27
N ALA A 53 14.12 -4.82 -7.05
CA ALA A 53 14.64 -6.16 -7.32
C ALA A 53 13.96 -7.19 -6.41
N SER A 54 13.85 -6.91 -5.11
CA SER A 54 13.12 -7.76 -4.16
C SER A 54 11.65 -7.91 -4.54
N ALA A 55 10.97 -6.82 -4.90
CA ALA A 55 9.58 -6.84 -5.35
C ALA A 55 9.37 -7.75 -6.58
N LYS A 56 10.33 -7.77 -7.53
CA LYS A 56 10.26 -8.69 -8.67
C LYS A 56 10.37 -10.16 -8.25
N LEU A 57 11.19 -10.48 -7.26
CA LEU A 57 11.31 -11.85 -6.72
C LEU A 57 10.03 -12.26 -6.00
N ILE A 58 9.52 -11.39 -5.12
CA ILE A 58 8.25 -11.60 -4.41
C ILE A 58 7.11 -11.82 -5.40
N ARG A 59 6.98 -10.95 -6.41
CA ARG A 59 5.94 -11.06 -7.44
C ARG A 59 6.03 -12.40 -8.18
N ARG A 60 7.22 -12.85 -8.56
CA ARG A 60 7.39 -14.15 -9.24
C ARG A 60 6.96 -15.32 -8.36
N GLU A 61 7.23 -15.25 -7.07
CA GLU A 61 6.87 -16.32 -6.14
C GLU A 61 5.36 -16.34 -5.85
N LEU A 62 4.74 -15.17 -5.69
CA LEU A 62 3.29 -15.04 -5.52
C LEU A 62 2.52 -15.39 -6.81
N GLU A 63 3.10 -15.17 -7.99
CA GLU A 63 2.51 -15.60 -9.26
C GLU A 63 2.38 -17.12 -9.34
N LYS A 64 3.32 -17.88 -8.76
CA LYS A 64 3.19 -19.36 -8.67
C LYS A 64 2.00 -19.75 -7.82
N VAL A 65 1.80 -19.08 -6.68
CA VAL A 65 0.62 -19.29 -5.81
C VAL A 65 -0.66 -19.02 -6.59
N ARG A 66 -0.68 -17.98 -7.44
CA ARG A 66 -1.83 -17.69 -8.31
C ARG A 66 -2.09 -18.79 -9.33
N GLN A 67 -1.03 -19.28 -9.97
CA GLN A 67 -1.11 -20.35 -10.99
C GLN A 67 -1.54 -21.71 -10.41
N GLU A 68 -1.19 -21.99 -9.16
CA GLU A 68 -1.68 -23.16 -8.44
C GLU A 68 -3.21 -23.13 -8.18
N GLY A 69 -3.87 -21.99 -8.41
CA GLY A 69 -5.30 -21.81 -8.17
C GLY A 69 -5.64 -21.80 -6.68
N GLY A 70 -6.92 -21.95 -6.33
CA GLY A 70 -7.38 -22.00 -4.94
C GLY A 70 -7.53 -20.62 -4.28
N ALA A 71 -7.90 -19.62 -5.07
CA ALA A 71 -8.41 -18.37 -4.55
C ALA A 71 -9.72 -18.62 -3.76
N GLY A 72 -9.87 -17.95 -2.63
CA GLY A 72 -11.03 -18.05 -1.76
C GLY A 72 -12.19 -17.16 -2.23
N GLU A 73 -13.06 -16.80 -1.31
CA GLU A 73 -14.16 -15.87 -1.58
C GLU A 73 -13.62 -14.54 -2.13
N HIS A 74 -14.31 -13.99 -3.14
CA HIS A 74 -13.90 -12.78 -3.87
C HIS A 74 -12.52 -12.85 -4.58
N GLY A 75 -11.99 -14.06 -4.84
CA GLY A 75 -10.72 -14.22 -5.55
C GLY A 75 -9.49 -13.90 -4.70
N ALA A 76 -9.64 -13.73 -3.38
CA ALA A 76 -8.51 -13.45 -2.48
C ALA A 76 -7.76 -14.73 -2.09
N PHE A 77 -6.42 -14.66 -2.08
CA PHE A 77 -5.62 -15.78 -1.59
C PHE A 77 -5.53 -15.78 -0.06
N GLY A 78 -5.62 -16.98 0.52
CA GLY A 78 -5.50 -17.18 1.96
C GLY A 78 -4.15 -16.74 2.52
N GLU A 79 -4.17 -16.17 3.71
CA GLU A 79 -3.00 -15.59 4.38
C GLU A 79 -1.86 -16.60 4.52
N GLU A 80 -2.17 -17.84 4.91
CA GLU A 80 -1.18 -18.92 5.07
C GLU A 80 -0.38 -19.18 3.78
N ARG A 81 -1.04 -19.13 2.61
CA ARG A 81 -0.37 -19.39 1.32
C ARG A 81 0.52 -18.24 0.91
N ILE A 82 0.07 -17.01 1.14
CA ILE A 82 0.87 -15.80 0.90
C ILE A 82 2.08 -15.82 1.83
N ALA A 83 1.88 -16.07 3.13
CA ALA A 83 2.94 -16.17 4.12
C ALA A 83 3.95 -17.28 3.78
N ALA A 84 3.49 -18.46 3.37
CA ALA A 84 4.36 -19.56 2.96
C ALA A 84 5.21 -19.21 1.74
N ALA A 85 4.65 -18.48 0.77
CA ALA A 85 5.40 -18.02 -0.40
C ALA A 85 6.47 -16.98 -0.05
N LEU A 86 6.13 -16.04 0.84
CA LEU A 86 7.09 -15.07 1.35
C LEU A 86 8.21 -15.75 2.16
N ASN A 87 7.87 -16.73 3.01
CA ASN A 87 8.85 -17.45 3.81
C ASN A 87 9.88 -18.21 2.94
N ARG A 88 9.49 -18.73 1.76
CA ARG A 88 10.45 -19.33 0.80
C ARG A 88 11.51 -18.36 0.28
N LEU A 89 11.24 -17.05 0.35
CA LEU A 89 12.20 -15.99 0.01
C LEU A 89 12.98 -15.46 1.22
N GLY A 90 12.82 -16.09 2.39
CA GLY A 90 13.38 -15.60 3.65
C GLY A 90 12.65 -14.38 4.20
N CYS A 91 11.42 -14.12 3.75
CA CYS A 91 10.58 -13.06 4.26
C CYS A 91 9.65 -13.63 5.34
N GLY A 92 10.14 -13.71 6.58
CA GLY A 92 9.40 -14.17 7.76
C GLY A 92 8.99 -13.03 8.71
N GLU A 93 8.40 -13.39 9.86
CA GLU A 93 7.98 -12.43 10.90
C GLU A 93 9.16 -11.61 11.45
N GLU A 94 10.36 -12.19 11.50
CA GLU A 94 11.61 -11.53 11.88
C GLU A 94 11.98 -10.37 10.94
N HIS A 95 11.43 -10.38 9.73
CA HIS A 95 11.57 -9.34 8.71
C HIS A 95 10.33 -8.43 8.62
N GLY A 96 9.48 -8.42 9.66
CA GLY A 96 8.31 -7.54 9.72
C GLY A 96 7.28 -7.81 8.63
N VAL A 97 7.09 -9.08 8.29
CA VAL A 97 5.99 -9.52 7.42
C VAL A 97 4.66 -9.28 8.11
N TYR A 98 3.74 -8.72 7.35
CA TYR A 98 2.32 -8.67 7.66
C TYR A 98 1.54 -9.19 6.45
N VAL A 99 0.65 -10.15 6.69
CA VAL A 99 -0.24 -10.71 5.69
C VAL A 99 -1.67 -10.52 6.17
N GLY A 100 -2.53 -10.10 5.26
CA GLY A 100 -3.98 -10.03 5.46
C GLY A 100 -4.70 -10.64 4.26
N PRO A 101 -6.04 -10.61 4.23
CA PRO A 101 -6.82 -11.23 3.16
C PRO A 101 -6.44 -10.68 1.78
N GLY A 102 -5.74 -11.48 0.98
CA GLY A 102 -5.23 -11.05 -0.33
C GLY A 102 -4.24 -9.87 -0.29
N PHE A 103 -3.60 -9.59 0.85
CA PHE A 103 -2.67 -8.47 1.02
C PHE A 103 -1.37 -8.93 1.69
N TYR A 104 -0.26 -8.33 1.31
CA TYR A 104 1.02 -8.51 2.00
C TYR A 104 1.77 -7.19 2.15
N SER A 105 2.58 -7.11 3.19
CA SER A 105 3.60 -6.08 3.40
C SER A 105 4.82 -6.71 4.07
N VAL A 106 6.02 -6.43 3.56
CA VAL A 106 7.26 -7.03 4.06
C VAL A 106 8.42 -6.04 4.04
N HIS A 107 9.26 -6.06 5.08
CA HIS A 107 10.53 -5.36 5.07
C HIS A 107 11.66 -6.22 4.49
N THR A 108 12.26 -5.80 3.39
CA THR A 108 13.32 -6.55 2.69
C THR A 108 14.72 -6.32 3.26
N GLY A 109 14.82 -5.69 4.43
CA GLY A 109 16.06 -5.20 5.03
C GLY A 109 16.49 -3.81 4.53
N VAL A 110 16.05 -3.40 3.34
CA VAL A 110 16.38 -2.08 2.73
C VAL A 110 15.16 -1.22 2.44
N ALA A 111 14.01 -1.84 2.14
CA ALA A 111 12.78 -1.16 1.78
C ALA A 111 11.58 -2.04 2.11
N CYS A 112 10.41 -1.41 2.23
CA CYS A 112 9.14 -2.08 2.31
C CYS A 112 8.62 -2.44 0.93
N VAL A 113 8.06 -3.64 0.80
CA VAL A 113 7.31 -4.08 -0.37
C VAL A 113 5.92 -4.49 0.09
N SER A 114 4.88 -3.89 -0.48
CA SER A 114 3.49 -4.28 -0.21
C SER A 114 2.70 -4.47 -1.50
N GLY A 115 1.57 -5.15 -1.40
CA GLY A 115 0.70 -5.32 -2.55
C GLY A 115 -0.48 -6.24 -2.28
N ARG A 116 -1.25 -6.49 -3.34
CA ARG A 116 -2.41 -7.38 -3.32
C ARG A 116 -2.16 -8.63 -4.15
N VAL A 117 -2.72 -9.73 -3.68
CA VAL A 117 -2.73 -11.04 -4.34
C VAL A 117 -4.18 -11.47 -4.49
N ALA A 118 -4.69 -11.31 -5.70
CA ALA A 118 -6.01 -11.75 -6.13
C ALA A 118 -5.89 -12.67 -7.35
N GLU A 119 -6.97 -13.37 -7.68
CA GLU A 119 -7.02 -14.31 -8.80
C GLU A 119 -6.66 -13.62 -10.12
N ASP A 120 -7.19 -12.43 -10.36
CA ASP A 120 -7.01 -11.63 -11.57
C ASP A 120 -5.90 -10.56 -11.44
N GLU A 121 -5.57 -10.15 -10.21
CA GLU A 121 -4.64 -9.06 -9.95
C GLU A 121 -3.46 -9.43 -9.03
N LEU A 122 -2.24 -9.03 -9.42
CA LEU A 122 -1.07 -9.05 -8.56
C LEU A 122 -0.34 -7.71 -8.62
N THR A 123 -0.32 -7.00 -7.50
CA THR A 123 0.34 -5.69 -7.35
C THR A 123 1.54 -5.76 -6.41
N SER A 124 2.47 -4.83 -6.61
CA SER A 124 3.65 -4.66 -5.76
C SER A 124 4.10 -3.20 -5.80
N GLU A 125 4.26 -2.59 -4.63
CA GLU A 125 4.76 -1.23 -4.46
C GLU A 125 5.98 -1.24 -3.53
N VAL A 126 6.92 -0.32 -3.77
CA VAL A 126 8.16 -0.20 -2.99
C VAL A 126 8.21 1.18 -2.34
N PHE A 127 8.37 1.19 -1.03
CA PHE A 127 8.38 2.41 -0.22
C PHE A 127 9.29 2.23 1.00
N GLY A 128 9.58 3.31 1.72
CA GLY A 128 10.38 3.24 2.95
C GLY A 128 9.54 2.89 4.16
N ALA A 129 10.19 2.45 5.25
CA ALA A 129 9.53 2.17 6.51
C ALA A 129 8.75 3.38 7.02
N TYR A 130 7.57 3.14 7.60
CA TYR A 130 6.80 4.18 8.29
C TYR A 130 7.54 4.64 9.55
N ALA A 131 7.55 5.94 9.79
CA ALA A 131 8.14 6.53 10.99
C ALA A 131 7.42 6.05 12.27
N GLU A 132 6.09 5.92 12.18
CA GLU A 132 5.25 5.34 13.23
C GLU A 132 4.39 4.23 12.61
N PRO A 133 4.90 2.99 12.53
CA PRO A 133 4.14 1.89 11.95
C PRO A 133 2.97 1.46 12.85
N GLN A 134 2.00 0.75 12.27
CA GLN A 134 0.90 0.15 13.02
C GLN A 134 1.45 -0.83 14.08
N PRO A 135 1.12 -0.64 15.38
CA PRO A 135 1.62 -1.52 16.44
C PRO A 135 1.36 -3.00 16.16
N GLY A 136 2.40 -3.82 16.30
CA GLY A 136 2.32 -5.28 16.13
C GLY A 136 2.37 -5.80 14.69
N THR A 137 2.62 -4.96 13.68
CA THR A 137 2.54 -5.36 12.25
C THR A 137 3.80 -5.07 11.42
N GLY A 138 4.94 -4.81 12.08
CA GLY A 138 6.21 -4.51 11.42
C GLY A 138 6.28 -3.09 10.83
N PRO A 139 7.44 -2.68 10.28
CA PRO A 139 7.69 -1.29 9.88
C PRO A 139 7.00 -0.87 8.57
N CYS A 140 6.33 -1.80 7.89
CA CYS A 140 5.79 -1.61 6.55
C CYS A 140 4.26 -1.46 6.50
N VAL A 141 3.61 -1.33 7.65
CA VAL A 141 2.16 -1.13 7.73
C VAL A 141 1.87 0.25 8.29
N GLU A 142 1.08 1.01 7.54
CA GLU A 142 0.66 2.35 7.92
C GLU A 142 -0.17 2.28 9.20
N ASN A 143 0.20 3.09 10.21
CA ASN A 143 -0.63 3.26 11.40
C ASN A 143 -1.91 4.01 11.01
N ARG A 144 -3.07 3.40 11.26
CA ARG A 144 -4.35 4.02 10.91
C ARG A 144 -4.90 4.95 12.00
N GLY A 145 -4.29 4.97 13.18
CA GLY A 145 -4.76 5.75 14.34
C GLY A 145 -6.08 5.24 14.91
N GLY A 146 -6.23 5.31 16.23
CA GLY A 146 -7.53 5.20 16.90
C GLY A 146 -8.17 6.58 16.98
N HIS A 147 -9.41 6.70 16.50
CA HIS A 147 -10.23 7.92 16.58
C HIS A 147 -10.48 8.37 18.01
#